data_AF-A0A8K0A456-F1
#
_entry.id   AF-A0A8K0A456-F1
#
_cell.length_a   1.000
_cell.length_b   1.000
_cell.length_c   1.000
_cell.angle_alpha   90.00
_cell.angle_beta   90.00
_cell.angle_gamma   90.00
#
_symmetry.space_group_name_H-M   'P 1'
#
loop_
_entity.id
_entity.type
_entity.pdbx_description
1 polymer ?
#
loop_
_entity_poly.entity_id
_entity_poly.type
_entity_poly.pdbx_seq_one_letter_code
_entity_poly.pdbx_strand_id
1 'polypeptide(L)'
;MASSTASTITETDRRHFAFMKTLINISDELSPGETANVKLFCSHLFPSAKLQKMKRAVDVFIALKQIGKLDQDNLEFIQEILNLIGRADIIGNDLHAYQPPDREIPENPEVQPGTSSENEDEESVYLTVNGYNRMIQETVNRHRASIAHVCRCNRSQVKFRGYKKGKSILVQFSVPRQTMALLRLTAEHSDPRLAFMGVKSLQIGKESPIAVTRNDLIYGA
;
A
#
# COMPACT_ATOMS: atom_id res chain seq x y z
N MET A 1 -24.91 45.21 3.17
CA MET A 1 -24.39 44.57 4.40
C MET A 1 -23.75 43.26 3.98
N ALA A 2 -22.54 42.98 4.45
CA ALA A 2 -21.53 42.15 3.80
C ALA A 2 -21.86 40.65 3.72
N SER A 3 -21.74 40.06 2.52
CA SER A 3 -21.55 38.62 2.33
C SER A 3 -20.05 38.32 2.49
N SER A 4 -19.66 37.85 3.67
CA SER A 4 -18.31 37.32 3.91
C SER A 4 -18.24 35.88 3.42
N THR A 5 -17.65 35.67 2.25
CA THR A 5 -17.29 34.33 1.76
C THR A 5 -16.05 33.85 2.50
N ALA A 6 -16.22 33.28 3.70
CA ALA A 6 -15.16 32.56 4.37
C ALA A 6 -14.98 31.19 3.66
N SER A 7 -14.08 31.15 2.67
CA SER A 7 -13.57 29.90 2.09
C SER A 7 -12.89 29.09 3.20
N THR A 8 -13.67 28.21 3.82
CA THR A 8 -13.24 27.46 5.00
C THR A 8 -12.41 26.26 4.53
N ILE A 9 -11.13 26.23 4.90
CA ILE A 9 -10.21 25.11 4.62
C ILE A 9 -10.87 23.81 5.09
N THR A 10 -11.05 22.86 4.17
CA THR A 10 -11.69 21.57 4.48
C THR A 10 -10.71 20.60 5.16
N GLU A 11 -11.24 19.56 5.79
CA GLU A 11 -10.41 18.47 6.34
C GLU A 11 -9.59 17.77 5.24
N THR A 12 -10.11 17.68 4.01
CA THR A 12 -9.39 17.18 2.85
C THR A 12 -8.20 18.07 2.50
N ASP A 13 -8.37 19.39 2.53
CA ASP A 13 -7.28 20.34 2.29
C ASP A 13 -6.20 20.23 3.36
N ARG A 14 -6.58 20.11 4.64
CA ARG A 14 -5.63 19.93 5.76
C ARG A 14 -4.79 18.67 5.59
N ARG A 15 -5.42 17.55 5.23
CA ARG A 15 -4.71 16.29 4.96
C ARG A 15 -3.77 16.39 3.77
N HIS A 16 -4.20 17.08 2.71
CA HIS A 16 -3.37 17.34 1.55
C HIS A 16 -2.13 18.17 1.94
N PHE A 17 -2.30 19.25 2.70
CA PHE A 17 -1.21 20.10 3.16
C PHE A 17 -0.25 19.35 4.06
N ALA A 18 -0.79 18.54 4.98
CA ALA A 18 -0.04 17.69 5.87
C ALA A 18 0.85 16.72 5.04
N PHE A 19 0.27 15.99 4.10
CA PHE A 19 1.00 15.10 3.21
C PHE A 19 2.10 15.81 2.39
N MET A 20 1.78 16.96 1.79
CA MET A 20 2.75 17.75 1.04
C MET A 20 3.91 18.23 1.92
N LYS A 21 3.62 18.63 3.17
CA LYS A 21 4.63 19.02 4.15
C LYS A 21 5.58 17.86 4.45
N THR A 22 5.08 16.64 4.59
CA THR A 22 5.92 15.44 4.79
C THR A 22 6.85 15.19 3.61
N LEU A 23 6.35 15.27 2.37
CA LEU A 23 7.20 15.11 1.18
C LEU A 23 8.29 16.18 1.09
N ILE A 24 8.00 17.40 1.56
CA ILE A 24 8.98 18.48 1.65
C ILE A 24 10.03 18.17 2.72
N ASN A 25 9.62 17.77 3.93
CA ASN A 25 10.53 17.41 5.02
C ASN A 25 11.49 16.29 4.58
N ILE A 26 10.95 15.19 4.03
CA ILE A 26 11.77 14.09 3.48
C ILE A 26 12.75 14.64 2.45
N SER A 27 12.30 15.51 1.55
CA SER A 27 13.18 16.10 0.53
C SER A 27 14.27 17.00 1.11
N ASP A 28 14.04 17.63 2.26
CA ASP A 28 14.99 18.52 2.92
C ASP A 28 16.06 17.74 3.70
N GLU A 29 15.72 16.52 4.13
CA GLU A 29 16.67 15.59 4.75
C GLU A 29 17.58 14.89 3.74
N LEU A 30 17.27 14.91 2.45
CA LEU A 30 18.07 14.29 1.40
C LEU A 30 19.12 15.25 0.84
N SER A 31 20.38 14.83 0.86
CA SER A 31 21.48 15.51 0.20
C SER A 31 21.30 15.56 -1.33
N PRO A 32 22.04 16.45 -2.03
CA PRO A 32 22.04 16.48 -3.49
C PRO A 32 22.44 15.14 -4.14
N GLY A 33 23.37 14.40 -3.52
CA GLY A 33 23.81 13.09 -4.00
C GLY A 33 22.70 12.03 -3.86
N GLU A 34 22.03 12.00 -2.71
CA GLU A 34 20.87 11.12 -2.50
C GLU A 34 19.71 11.48 -3.44
N THR A 35 19.47 12.77 -3.67
CA THR A 35 18.47 13.25 -4.65
C THR A 35 18.81 12.78 -6.07
N ALA A 36 20.10 12.72 -6.44
CA ALA A 36 20.53 12.16 -7.71
C ALA A 36 20.23 10.66 -7.80
N ASN A 37 20.43 9.91 -6.72
CA ASN A 37 20.09 8.48 -6.65
C ASN A 37 18.57 8.26 -6.78
N VAL A 38 17.74 9.06 -6.10
CA VAL A 38 16.27 9.02 -6.24
C VAL A 38 15.85 9.18 -7.71
N LYS A 39 16.46 10.12 -8.44
CA LYS A 39 16.20 10.32 -9.87
C LYS A 39 16.63 9.10 -10.69
N LEU A 40 17.77 8.51 -10.37
CA LEU A 40 18.28 7.33 -11.05
C LEU A 40 17.32 6.14 -10.93
N PHE A 41 16.79 5.89 -9.72
CA PHE A 41 15.76 4.86 -9.50
C PHE A 41 14.47 5.14 -10.28
N CYS A 42 14.15 6.40 -10.53
CA CYS A 42 12.98 6.82 -11.32
C CYS A 42 13.22 6.92 -12.84
N SER A 43 14.42 6.57 -13.33
CA SER A 43 14.78 6.66 -14.76
C SER A 43 13.91 5.84 -15.70
N HIS A 44 13.34 4.73 -15.21
CA HIS A 44 12.41 3.90 -15.97
C HIS A 44 10.99 4.49 -16.05
N LEU A 45 10.66 5.48 -15.21
CA LEU A 45 9.35 6.11 -15.15
C LEU A 45 9.30 7.45 -15.90
N PHE A 46 10.44 8.13 -16.01
CA PHE A 46 10.52 9.46 -16.58
C PHE A 46 11.72 9.60 -17.51
N PRO A 47 11.57 10.30 -18.65
CA PRO A 47 12.70 10.63 -19.52
C PRO A 47 13.77 11.44 -18.77
N SER A 48 15.05 11.22 -19.11
CA SER A 48 16.19 11.91 -18.47
C SER A 48 16.08 13.44 -18.52
N ALA A 49 15.56 13.99 -19.62
CA ALA A 49 15.34 15.43 -19.76
C ALA A 49 14.34 16.00 -18.74
N LYS A 50 13.34 15.20 -18.32
CA LYS A 50 12.37 15.57 -17.28
C LYS A 50 13.03 15.49 -15.89
N LEU A 51 13.80 14.44 -15.64
CA LEU A 51 14.51 14.23 -14.36
C LEU A 51 15.59 15.31 -14.09
N GLN A 52 16.27 15.79 -15.13
CA GLN A 52 17.26 16.86 -14.99
C GLN A 52 16.65 18.19 -14.54
N LYS A 53 15.38 18.46 -14.89
CA LYS A 53 14.68 19.68 -14.47
C LYS A 53 14.21 19.65 -13.01
N MET A 54 14.07 18.46 -12.43
CA MET A 54 13.70 18.26 -11.03
C MET A 54 14.92 18.59 -10.18
N LYS A 55 14.88 19.66 -9.38
CA LYS A 55 16.06 20.11 -8.62
C LYS A 55 16.11 19.47 -7.24
N ARG A 56 14.95 19.24 -6.64
CA ARG A 56 14.78 18.66 -5.30
C ARG A 56 14.13 17.28 -5.40
N ALA A 57 14.27 16.46 -4.36
CA ALA A 57 13.59 15.16 -4.30
C ALA A 57 12.06 15.31 -4.32
N VAL A 58 11.52 16.38 -3.70
CA VAL A 58 10.08 16.68 -3.74
C VAL A 58 9.53 16.84 -5.16
N ASP A 59 10.33 17.35 -6.10
CA ASP A 59 9.91 17.47 -7.51
C ASP A 59 9.67 16.08 -8.14
N VAL A 60 10.50 15.10 -7.77
CA VAL A 60 10.34 13.70 -8.16
C VAL A 60 9.10 13.11 -7.49
N PHE A 61 8.91 13.36 -6.19
CA PHE A 61 7.75 12.87 -5.44
C PHE A 61 6.43 13.39 -6.02
N ILE A 62 6.36 14.67 -6.37
CA ILE A 62 5.19 15.27 -7.04
C ILE A 62 4.95 14.59 -8.40
N ALA A 63 6.00 14.31 -9.17
CA ALA A 63 5.85 13.61 -10.45
C ALA A 63 5.39 12.16 -10.28
N LEU A 64 5.89 11.44 -9.27
CA LEU A 64 5.42 10.11 -8.90
C LEU A 64 3.94 10.14 -8.52
N LYS A 65 3.49 11.19 -7.84
CA LYS A 65 2.08 11.39 -7.51
C LYS A 65 1.21 11.62 -8.74
N GLN A 66 1.68 12.40 -9.70
CA GLN A 66 0.96 12.64 -10.96
C GLN A 66 0.73 11.37 -11.77
N ILE A 67 1.64 10.38 -11.67
CA ILE A 67 1.50 9.08 -12.35
C ILE A 67 0.90 7.98 -11.45
N GLY A 68 0.43 8.33 -10.25
CA GLY A 68 -0.20 7.39 -9.31
C GLY A 68 0.74 6.39 -8.64
N LYS A 69 2.06 6.64 -8.66
CA LYS A 69 3.06 5.83 -7.94
C LYS A 69 3.22 6.25 -6.49
N LEU A 70 2.76 7.44 -6.13
CA LEU A 70 2.80 8.01 -4.79
C LEU A 70 1.48 8.71 -4.47
N ASP A 71 0.91 8.50 -3.30
CA ASP A 71 -0.09 9.40 -2.75
C ASP A 71 -0.09 9.31 -1.21
N GLN A 72 -1.03 10.02 -0.59
CA GLN A 72 -1.19 10.04 0.87
C GLN A 72 -1.47 8.65 1.49
N ASP A 73 -1.93 7.70 0.68
CA ASP A 73 -2.27 6.34 1.07
C ASP A 73 -1.24 5.32 0.53
N ASN A 74 -0.45 5.67 -0.50
CA ASN A 74 0.55 4.82 -1.16
C ASN A 74 1.96 5.43 -1.08
N LEU A 75 2.68 5.06 -0.02
CA LEU A 75 4.06 5.50 0.25
C LEU A 75 5.11 4.43 -0.10
N GLU A 76 4.70 3.21 -0.48
CA GLU A 76 5.59 2.05 -0.67
C GLU A 76 6.73 2.34 -1.63
N PHE A 77 6.43 2.99 -2.75
CA PHE A 77 7.43 3.28 -3.77
C PHE A 77 8.52 4.23 -3.25
N ILE A 78 8.15 5.22 -2.42
CA ILE A 78 9.12 6.09 -1.77
C ILE A 78 9.85 5.34 -0.66
N GLN A 79 9.16 4.53 0.15
CA GLN A 79 9.79 3.74 1.21
C GLN A 79 10.88 2.81 0.65
N GLU A 80 10.62 2.16 -0.48
CA GLU A 80 11.60 1.30 -1.14
C GLU A 80 12.82 2.11 -1.63
N ILE A 81 12.59 3.25 -2.29
CA ILE A 81 13.68 4.11 -2.74
C ILE A 81 14.52 4.60 -1.55
N LEU A 82 13.88 5.05 -0.47
CA LEU A 82 14.55 5.53 0.75
C LEU A 82 15.38 4.41 1.39
N ASN A 83 14.85 3.19 1.43
CA ASN A 83 15.60 2.03 1.92
C ASN A 83 16.84 1.73 1.04
N LEU A 84 16.68 1.74 -0.29
CA LEU A 84 17.75 1.45 -1.24
C LEU A 84 18.88 2.50 -1.23
N ILE A 85 18.57 3.76 -0.91
CA ILE A 85 19.60 4.81 -0.74
C ILE A 85 20.21 4.83 0.66
N GLY A 86 19.84 3.89 1.55
CA GLY A 86 20.36 3.79 2.90
C GLY A 86 19.73 4.78 3.89
N ARG A 87 18.55 5.32 3.58
CA ARG A 87 17.81 6.31 4.39
C ARG A 87 16.54 5.73 5.02
N ALA A 88 16.68 4.54 5.60
CA ALA A 88 15.60 3.90 6.36
C ALA A 88 15.23 4.69 7.64
N ASP A 89 16.13 5.52 8.15
CA ASP A 89 15.92 6.43 9.28
C ASP A 89 14.74 7.41 9.06
N ILE A 90 14.58 7.91 7.83
CA ILE A 90 13.50 8.82 7.46
C ILE A 90 12.13 8.12 7.47
N ILE A 91 12.11 6.81 7.18
CA ILE A 91 10.88 6.00 7.15
C ILE A 91 10.24 5.95 8.53
N GLY A 92 11.05 5.77 9.58
CA GLY A 92 10.62 5.70 10.97
C GLY A 92 10.05 7.02 11.51
N ASN A 93 10.74 8.14 11.23
CA ASN A 93 10.48 9.41 11.90
C ASN A 93 9.35 10.23 11.25
N ASP A 94 9.24 10.25 9.92
CA ASP A 94 8.33 11.17 9.21
C ASP A 94 7.16 10.48 8.50
N LEU A 95 7.32 9.22 8.10
CA LEU A 95 6.30 8.49 7.33
C LEU A 95 5.30 7.72 8.22
N HIS A 96 5.72 7.24 9.39
CA HIS A 96 4.82 6.56 10.34
C HIS A 96 3.80 7.49 11.01
N ALA A 97 4.10 8.79 11.16
CA ALA A 97 3.17 9.77 11.72
C ALA A 97 1.89 9.98 10.88
N TYR A 98 1.90 9.56 9.60
CA TYR A 98 0.73 9.57 8.70
C TYR A 98 -0.02 8.25 8.64
N GLN A 99 0.47 7.20 9.32
CA GLN A 99 -0.29 5.99 9.54
C GLN A 99 -1.11 6.17 10.82
N PRO A 100 -2.46 6.26 10.75
CA PRO A 100 -3.24 6.46 11.97
C PRO A 100 -3.09 5.24 12.90
N PRO A 101 -2.81 5.48 14.19
CA PRO A 101 -2.43 4.46 15.16
C PRO A 101 -3.60 3.52 15.54
N ASP A 102 -4.85 4.01 15.47
CA ASP A 102 -6.03 3.27 15.94
C ASP A 102 -6.97 2.90 14.78
N ARG A 103 -6.74 1.75 14.14
CA ARG A 103 -7.67 1.21 13.12
C ARG A 103 -8.17 -0.17 13.53
N GLU A 104 -9.45 -0.23 13.87
CA GLU A 104 -10.21 -1.47 14.08
C GLU A 104 -10.21 -2.33 12.81
N ILE A 105 -9.95 -3.63 12.97
CA ILE A 105 -10.18 -4.64 11.93
C ILE A 105 -11.70 -4.69 11.74
N PRO A 106 -12.24 -4.43 10.54
CA PRO A 106 -13.67 -4.62 10.34
C PRO A 106 -13.99 -6.11 10.57
N GLU A 107 -14.78 -6.41 11.58
CA GLU A 107 -15.42 -7.72 11.70
C GLU A 107 -16.18 -7.98 10.40
N ASN A 108 -15.95 -9.15 9.82
CA ASN A 108 -16.56 -9.60 8.58
C ASN A 108 -18.09 -9.53 8.74
N PRO A 109 -18.79 -8.51 8.18
CA PRO A 109 -20.22 -8.42 8.34
C PRO A 109 -20.81 -9.46 7.40
N GLU A 110 -21.33 -10.54 8.01
CA GLU A 110 -22.10 -11.62 7.43
C GLU A 110 -22.07 -11.63 5.89
N VAL A 111 -21.27 -12.56 5.35
CA VAL A 111 -21.30 -13.04 3.97
C VAL A 111 -22.74 -12.92 3.45
N GLN A 112 -23.02 -11.97 2.56
CA GLN A 112 -24.28 -12.02 1.82
C GLN A 112 -24.30 -13.39 1.13
N PRO A 113 -25.30 -14.25 1.40
CA PRO A 113 -25.33 -15.58 0.82
C PRO A 113 -25.45 -15.42 -0.69
N GLY A 114 -24.38 -15.73 -1.42
CA GLY A 114 -24.35 -15.55 -2.88
C GLY A 114 -22.97 -15.59 -3.54
N THR A 115 -21.86 -15.50 -2.80
CA THR A 115 -20.51 -15.67 -3.39
C THR A 115 -19.69 -16.74 -2.68
N SER A 116 -20.28 -17.91 -2.45
CA SER A 116 -19.47 -19.12 -2.51
C SER A 116 -18.95 -19.20 -3.95
N SER A 117 -17.68 -19.51 -4.16
CA SER A 117 -17.27 -19.97 -5.48
C SER A 117 -18.16 -21.17 -5.83
N GLU A 118 -18.93 -21.10 -6.92
CA GLU A 118 -19.66 -22.25 -7.46
C GLU A 118 -18.70 -23.38 -7.90
N ASN A 119 -17.39 -23.09 -7.98
CA ASN A 119 -16.35 -24.09 -8.19
C ASN A 119 -15.87 -24.64 -6.85
N GLU A 120 -16.06 -25.94 -6.64
CA GLU A 120 -15.58 -26.68 -5.46
C GLU A 120 -14.06 -26.61 -5.26
N ASP A 121 -13.31 -26.21 -6.29
CA ASP A 121 -11.85 -26.10 -6.27
C ASP A 121 -11.30 -24.72 -5.86
N GLU A 122 -12.16 -23.70 -5.68
CA GLU A 122 -11.73 -22.36 -5.26
C GLU A 122 -12.25 -22.01 -3.87
N GLU A 123 -11.44 -21.28 -3.10
CA GLU A 123 -11.77 -20.78 -1.78
C GLU A 123 -11.69 -19.25 -1.75
N SER A 124 -12.53 -18.61 -0.94
CA SER A 124 -12.50 -17.15 -0.78
C SER A 124 -11.42 -16.74 0.22
N VAL A 125 -10.61 -15.76 -0.16
CA VAL A 125 -9.61 -15.12 0.70
C VAL A 125 -9.92 -13.64 0.81
N TYR A 126 -9.88 -13.14 2.03
CA TYR A 126 -10.08 -11.74 2.34
C TYR A 126 -8.78 -11.13 2.85
N LEU A 127 -8.34 -10.05 2.21
CA LEU A 127 -7.19 -9.27 2.65
C LEU A 127 -7.68 -7.96 3.23
N THR A 128 -7.36 -7.70 4.50
CA THR A 128 -7.49 -6.35 5.07
C THR A 128 -6.24 -5.60 4.71
N VAL A 129 -6.36 -4.64 3.80
CA VAL A 129 -5.27 -3.77 3.39
C VAL A 129 -5.47 -2.37 3.95
N ASN A 130 -4.36 -1.64 4.11
CA ASN A 130 -4.39 -0.24 4.50
C ASN A 130 -5.39 0.55 3.63
N GLY A 131 -6.24 1.36 4.27
CA GLY A 131 -7.40 1.96 3.63
C GLY A 131 -7.03 3.06 2.64
N TYR A 132 -7.14 2.77 1.34
CA TYR A 132 -7.07 3.74 0.24
C TYR A 132 -8.43 4.39 -0.01
N ASN A 133 -8.48 5.64 -0.44
CA ASN A 133 -9.75 6.25 -0.83
C ASN A 133 -10.37 5.63 -2.09
N ARG A 134 -9.60 4.88 -2.90
CA ARG A 134 -10.03 4.20 -4.13
C ARG A 134 -9.17 2.97 -4.42
N MET A 135 -9.79 1.85 -4.79
CA MET A 135 -9.09 0.68 -5.31
C MET A 135 -8.87 0.85 -6.81
N ILE A 136 -7.63 1.02 -7.27
CA ILE A 136 -7.30 1.09 -8.70
C ILE A 136 -6.88 -0.29 -9.22
N GLN A 137 -7.10 -0.54 -10.52
CA GLN A 137 -6.82 -1.84 -11.15
C GLN A 137 -5.36 -2.29 -10.96
N GLU A 138 -4.43 -1.33 -10.89
CA GLU A 138 -3.01 -1.60 -10.63
C GLU A 138 -2.78 -2.21 -9.24
N THR A 139 -3.44 -1.68 -8.20
CA THR A 139 -3.36 -2.18 -6.82
C THR A 139 -3.94 -3.60 -6.75
N VAL A 140 -5.10 -3.82 -7.39
CA VAL A 140 -5.69 -5.16 -7.53
C VAL A 140 -4.73 -6.12 -8.23
N ASN A 141 -4.09 -5.69 -9.33
CA ASN A 141 -3.15 -6.49 -10.09
C ASN A 141 -1.90 -6.86 -9.28
N ARG A 142 -1.43 -5.98 -8.40
CA ARG A 142 -0.31 -6.23 -7.47
C ARG A 142 -0.70 -7.23 -6.41
N HIS A 143 -1.82 -7.02 -5.69
CA HIS A 143 -2.34 -7.98 -4.71
C HIS A 143 -2.52 -9.37 -5.34
N ARG A 144 -3.13 -9.43 -6.52
CA ARG A 144 -3.26 -10.67 -7.30
C ARG A 144 -1.90 -11.32 -7.60
N ALA A 145 -0.89 -10.54 -7.99
CA ALA A 145 0.44 -11.07 -8.30
C ALA A 145 1.11 -11.69 -7.07
N SER A 146 1.02 -11.02 -5.93
CA SER A 146 1.63 -11.50 -4.70
C SER A 146 0.92 -12.72 -4.14
N ILE A 147 -0.41 -12.72 -4.12
CA ILE A 147 -1.18 -13.91 -3.74
C ILE A 147 -0.77 -15.08 -4.64
N ALA A 148 -0.71 -14.88 -5.96
CA ALA A 148 -0.29 -15.94 -6.88
C ALA A 148 1.14 -16.46 -6.58
N HIS A 149 2.06 -15.54 -6.27
CA HIS A 149 3.44 -15.89 -5.94
C HIS A 149 3.56 -16.63 -4.59
N VAL A 150 2.85 -16.16 -3.56
CA VAL A 150 2.72 -16.81 -2.25
C VAL A 150 2.09 -18.21 -2.41
N CYS A 151 1.02 -18.31 -3.18
CA CYS A 151 0.32 -19.55 -3.48
C CYS A 151 1.07 -20.50 -4.41
N ARG A 152 2.18 -20.04 -5.02
CA ARG A 152 2.89 -20.74 -6.11
C ARG A 152 1.94 -21.19 -7.23
N CYS A 153 0.99 -20.33 -7.60
CA CYS A 153 0.02 -20.56 -8.65
C CYS A 153 0.07 -19.47 -9.72
N ASN A 154 -0.63 -19.69 -10.84
CA ASN A 154 -0.69 -18.69 -11.91
C ASN A 154 -1.60 -17.52 -11.52
N ARG A 155 -1.25 -16.31 -11.96
CA ARG A 155 -2.06 -15.10 -11.70
C ARG A 155 -3.48 -15.20 -12.25
N SER A 156 -3.71 -16.02 -13.28
CA SER A 156 -5.03 -16.31 -13.84
C SER A 156 -5.91 -17.15 -12.91
N GLN A 157 -5.31 -17.91 -11.99
CA GLN A 157 -6.01 -18.73 -10.99
C GLN A 157 -6.42 -17.92 -9.76
N VAL A 158 -5.92 -16.68 -9.60
CA VAL A 158 -6.31 -15.75 -8.54
C VAL A 158 -7.32 -14.75 -9.11
N LYS A 159 -8.58 -14.89 -8.75
CA LYS A 159 -9.68 -14.08 -9.29
C LYS A 159 -10.08 -12.99 -8.30
N PHE A 160 -10.01 -11.73 -8.72
CA PHE A 160 -10.55 -10.63 -7.94
C PHE A 160 -12.08 -10.69 -7.95
N ARG A 161 -12.72 -10.65 -6.79
CA ARG A 161 -14.18 -10.71 -6.64
C ARG A 161 -14.80 -9.38 -6.26
N GLY A 162 -14.09 -8.56 -5.50
CA GLY A 162 -14.57 -7.24 -5.10
C GLY A 162 -13.79 -6.68 -3.94
N TYR A 163 -14.25 -5.52 -3.45
CA TYR A 163 -13.73 -4.92 -2.24
C TYR A 163 -14.82 -4.15 -1.48
N LYS A 164 -14.68 -4.08 -0.16
CA LYS A 164 -15.52 -3.26 0.72
C LYS A 164 -14.67 -2.18 1.37
N LYS A 165 -15.17 -0.94 1.35
CA LYS A 165 -14.51 0.22 1.93
C LYS A 165 -15.02 0.48 3.36
N GLY A 166 -14.09 0.74 4.29
CA GLY A 166 -14.34 1.19 5.65
C GLY A 166 -13.16 2.04 6.15
N LYS A 167 -12.78 1.90 7.43
CA LYS A 167 -11.51 2.46 7.97
C LYS A 167 -10.25 1.79 7.36
N SER A 168 -10.43 0.60 6.78
CA SER A 168 -9.51 -0.18 5.95
C SER A 168 -10.25 -0.67 4.69
N ILE A 169 -9.54 -1.26 3.72
CA ILE A 169 -10.20 -1.94 2.60
C ILE A 169 -10.12 -3.45 2.82
N LEU A 170 -11.28 -4.11 2.76
CA LEU A 170 -11.36 -5.56 2.68
C LEU A 170 -11.42 -5.95 1.21
N VAL A 171 -10.42 -6.67 0.72
CA VAL A 171 -10.32 -7.12 -0.67
C VAL A 171 -10.61 -8.60 -0.74
N GLN A 172 -11.52 -9.02 -1.62
CA GLN A 172 -11.89 -10.42 -1.80
C GLN A 172 -11.26 -11.00 -3.07
N PHE A 173 -10.60 -12.14 -2.90
CA PHE A 173 -10.07 -12.98 -3.98
C PHE A 173 -10.64 -14.39 -3.90
N SER A 174 -10.72 -15.08 -5.04
CA SER A 174 -10.85 -16.53 -5.10
C SER A 174 -9.52 -17.13 -5.53
N VAL A 175 -9.07 -18.16 -4.82
CA VAL A 175 -7.80 -18.86 -5.07
C VAL A 175 -8.02 -20.38 -5.03
N PRO A 176 -7.13 -21.19 -5.62
CA PRO A 176 -7.27 -22.64 -5.59
C PRO A 176 -7.18 -23.20 -4.15
N ARG A 177 -8.09 -24.10 -3.77
CA ARG A 177 -8.12 -24.71 -2.41
C ARG A 177 -6.81 -25.35 -2.00
N GLN A 178 -6.10 -25.97 -2.94
CA GLN A 178 -4.80 -26.58 -2.71
C GLN A 178 -3.72 -25.62 -2.20
N THR A 179 -3.87 -24.30 -2.40
CA THR A 179 -2.88 -23.29 -1.97
C THR A 179 -3.16 -22.71 -0.58
N MET A 180 -4.23 -23.16 0.09
CA MET A 180 -4.67 -22.60 1.38
C MET A 180 -3.68 -22.82 2.52
N ALA A 181 -3.12 -24.03 2.62
CA ALA A 181 -2.12 -24.33 3.63
C ALA A 181 -0.90 -23.38 3.52
N LEU A 182 -0.47 -23.08 2.30
CA LEU A 182 0.66 -22.19 2.05
C LEU A 182 0.32 -20.74 2.37
N LEU A 183 -0.85 -20.24 1.95
CA LEU A 183 -1.32 -18.89 2.30
C LEU A 183 -1.40 -18.69 3.81
N ARG A 184 -1.99 -19.66 4.52
CA ARG A 184 -2.09 -19.66 5.97
C ARG A 184 -0.70 -19.57 6.61
N LEU A 185 0.20 -20.49 6.22
CA LEU A 185 1.59 -20.52 6.71
C LEU A 185 2.29 -19.18 6.48
N THR A 186 2.16 -18.58 5.29
CA THR A 186 2.77 -17.27 5.02
C THR A 186 2.19 -16.13 5.84
N ALA A 187 0.89 -16.15 6.13
CA ALA A 187 0.28 -15.14 6.99
C ALA A 187 0.73 -15.30 8.45
N GLU A 188 0.76 -16.54 8.95
CA GLU A 188 1.20 -16.86 10.33
C GLU A 188 2.66 -16.45 10.57
N HIS A 189 3.53 -16.63 9.57
CA HIS A 189 4.92 -16.19 9.63
C HIS A 189 5.13 -14.72 9.26
N SER A 190 4.06 -13.94 9.04
CA SER A 190 4.15 -12.54 8.66
C SER A 190 5.09 -12.33 7.47
N ASP A 191 4.84 -13.08 6.38
CA ASP A 191 5.66 -13.05 5.18
C ASP A 191 5.93 -11.60 4.75
N PRO A 192 7.20 -11.20 4.60
CA PRO A 192 7.55 -9.81 4.30
C PRO A 192 6.79 -9.28 3.08
N ARG A 193 6.50 -10.11 2.07
CA ARG A 193 5.78 -9.69 0.87
C ARG A 193 4.34 -9.30 1.17
N LEU A 194 3.67 -9.95 2.12
CA LEU A 194 2.33 -9.55 2.55
C LEU A 194 2.40 -8.24 3.33
N ALA A 195 3.35 -8.11 4.26
CA ALA A 195 3.54 -6.91 5.06
C ALA A 195 3.93 -5.68 4.21
N PHE A 196 4.85 -5.85 3.25
CA PHE A 196 5.29 -4.79 2.33
C PHE A 196 4.17 -4.27 1.44
N MET A 197 3.14 -5.08 1.20
CA MET A 197 1.96 -4.71 0.40
C MET A 197 0.85 -4.07 1.22
N GLY A 198 1.15 -3.70 2.47
CA GLY A 198 0.18 -3.10 3.37
C GLY A 198 -0.96 -4.03 3.78
N VAL A 199 -0.78 -5.36 3.65
CA VAL A 199 -1.71 -6.35 4.20
C VAL A 199 -1.54 -6.36 5.71
N LYS A 200 -2.62 -6.03 6.42
CA LYS A 200 -2.70 -6.04 7.89
C LYS A 200 -3.18 -7.38 8.42
N SER A 201 -4.09 -8.03 7.69
CA SER A 201 -4.59 -9.35 8.05
C SER A 201 -5.04 -10.12 6.81
N LEU A 202 -4.97 -11.43 6.91
CA LEU A 202 -5.43 -12.38 5.91
C LEU A 202 -6.45 -13.33 6.54
N GLN A 203 -7.60 -13.47 5.90
CA GLN A 203 -8.66 -14.39 6.33
C GLN A 203 -8.97 -15.37 5.22
N ILE A 204 -9.08 -16.65 5.55
CA ILE A 204 -9.44 -17.73 4.63
C ILE A 204 -10.86 -18.18 4.95
N GLY A 205 -11.77 -18.11 3.97
CA GLY A 205 -13.16 -18.53 4.13
C GLY A 205 -13.85 -17.86 5.33
N LYS A 206 -14.29 -18.69 6.28
CA LYS A 206 -14.95 -18.28 7.53
C LYS A 206 -14.03 -18.30 8.77
N GLU A 207 -12.74 -18.51 8.57
CA GLU A 207 -11.77 -18.62 9.67
C GLU A 207 -11.50 -17.25 10.31
N SER A 208 -10.84 -17.26 11.47
CA SER A 208 -10.38 -16.03 12.10
C SER A 208 -9.30 -15.35 11.27
N PRO A 209 -9.31 -14.01 11.14
CA PRO A 209 -8.24 -13.28 10.46
C PRO A 209 -6.88 -13.49 11.14
N ILE A 210 -5.86 -13.82 10.34
CA ILE A 210 -4.47 -13.95 10.75
C ILE A 210 -3.82 -12.57 10.59
N ALA A 211 -3.31 -12.00 11.68
CA ALA A 211 -2.60 -10.73 11.63
C ALA A 211 -1.26 -10.89 10.90
N VAL A 212 -0.99 -9.96 9.98
CA VAL A 212 0.29 -9.86 9.28
C VAL A 212 1.00 -8.65 9.85
N THR A 213 2.07 -8.90 10.59
CA THR A 213 2.91 -7.87 11.19
C THR A 213 4.09 -7.57 10.27
N ARG A 214 4.44 -6.30 10.10
CA ARG A 214 5.72 -5.96 9.49
C ARG A 214 6.79 -6.27 10.53
N ASN A 215 7.41 -7.43 10.45
CA ASN A 215 8.64 -7.65 11.18
C ASN A 215 9.67 -6.70 10.56
N ASP A 216 10.09 -5.70 11.33
CA ASP A 216 11.32 -4.99 11.04
C ASP A 216 12.39 -6.07 10.98
N LEU A 217 12.80 -6.42 9.75
CA LEU A 217 14.05 -7.12 9.55
C LEU A 217 15.11 -6.15 10.06
N ILE A 218 15.38 -6.24 11.36
CA ILE A 218 16.64 -5.83 11.96
C ILE A 218 17.66 -6.72 11.25
N TYR A 219 18.15 -6.27 10.09
CA TYR A 219 19.41 -6.74 9.57
C TYR A 219 20.47 -6.21 10.53
N GLY A 220 20.62 -6.92 11.65
CA GLY A 220 21.78 -6.81 12.50
C GLY A 220 22.93 -7.52 11.79
N ALA A 221 23.84 -6.73 11.24
CA ALA A 221 25.29 -6.93 11.21
C ALA A 221 25.91 -5.95 10.20
#